data_AF-A0A2L0LNA6-F1
#
_entry.id   AF-A0A2L0LNA6-F1
#
_cell.length_a   1.000
_cell.length_b   1.000
_cell.length_c   1.000
_cell.angle_alpha   90.00
_cell.angle_beta   90.00
_cell.angle_gamma   90.00
#
_symmetry.space_group_name_H-M   'P 1'
#
loop_
_entity.id
_entity.type
_entity.pdbx_description
1 polymer ?
#
loop_
_entity_poly.entity_id
_entity_poly.type
_entity_poly.pdbx_seq_one_letter_code
_entity_poly.pdbx_strand_id
1 'polypeptide(L)'
;MLINGYQSYQYLPTHIRQQTHSWTVGEVQVRSVITSPEADRLAKHIEYNSDRGLLQHLKVSTTQPLTDLFRWLVSCLGVRRAAQRASDDLPLQHAEQAGTAALFRCSFGNGFKTVLEAVSLLATAASVDHQRFDVTLEAEQINCLRDAMVEGHANFKAIEMMVKTRGDLQCVRSLALSLMRKAEDCQPSIEAALANVATDRPDPSVFLNGLMTFLQGQEARWFEKTMNNPKLRIDAQAQNDFISEKLQEHIDTLDAQEADKMLEQLEGIFGKRASGVMGFANELLGLADEDDQLLSRMTRAESLSDSLVDLLRAKLDRPEKGRAGSPTIKSFNELNPLELAALVSLGVKLQ
;
A
#
# COMPACT_ATOMS: atom_id res chain seq x y z
N MET A 1 62.80 -5.68 -0.01
CA MET A 1 61.99 -6.63 -0.77
C MET A 1 61.22 -5.83 -1.81
N LEU A 2 61.57 -6.00 -3.08
CA LEU A 2 60.92 -5.38 -4.24
C LEU A 2 59.44 -5.78 -4.30
N ILE A 3 58.55 -4.87 -4.72
CA ILE A 3 57.83 -4.90 -6.01
C ILE A 3 57.38 -3.44 -6.30
N ASN A 4 58.03 -2.83 -7.29
CA ASN A 4 57.52 -1.72 -8.12
C ASN A 4 56.28 -2.25 -8.89
N GLY A 5 55.22 -1.51 -9.21
CA GLY A 5 55.13 -0.13 -9.67
C GLY A 5 54.04 -0.07 -10.75
N TYR A 6 53.85 1.12 -11.30
CA TYR A 6 53.08 1.46 -12.51
C TYR A 6 51.57 1.65 -12.36
N GLN A 7 51.21 2.90 -12.06
CA GLN A 7 50.12 3.59 -12.73
C GLN A 7 50.34 3.52 -14.25
N SER A 8 49.46 2.85 -14.96
CA SER A 8 49.38 2.88 -16.42
C SER A 8 48.11 3.62 -16.83
N TYR A 9 48.25 4.91 -17.11
CA TYR A 9 47.39 5.59 -18.07
C TYR A 9 47.63 4.92 -19.43
N GLN A 10 46.73 4.04 -19.86
CA GLN A 10 46.70 3.54 -21.22
C GLN A 10 45.55 4.18 -21.98
N TYR A 11 45.95 5.16 -22.78
CA TYR A 11 45.35 5.65 -24.01
C TYR A 11 44.21 4.81 -24.59
N LEU A 12 43.10 5.51 -24.85
CA LEU A 12 42.10 5.18 -25.85
C LEU A 12 42.76 4.72 -27.16
N PRO A 13 42.37 3.57 -27.72
CA PRO A 13 42.37 3.37 -29.15
C PRO A 13 41.08 3.99 -29.71
N THR A 14 41.19 5.22 -30.20
CA THR A 14 40.31 5.73 -31.25
C THR A 14 40.45 4.84 -32.49
N HIS A 15 39.29 4.46 -33.05
CA HIS A 15 39.07 3.68 -34.28
C HIS A 15 38.97 2.15 -34.14
N ILE A 16 37.75 1.67 -33.84
CA ILE A 16 37.21 0.51 -34.56
C ILE A 16 36.13 1.03 -35.50
N ARG A 17 36.44 0.92 -36.78
CA ARG A 17 35.64 1.28 -37.95
C ARG A 17 34.23 0.69 -37.82
N GLN A 18 33.23 1.52 -38.09
CA GLN A 18 31.83 1.14 -38.28
C GLN A 18 31.71 0.01 -39.29
N GLN A 19 31.27 -1.17 -38.86
CA GLN A 19 30.66 -2.16 -39.73
C GLN A 19 29.56 -2.90 -38.98
N THR A 20 28.32 -2.46 -39.18
CA THR A 20 27.14 -3.29 -38.92
C THR A 20 27.20 -4.50 -39.86
N HIS A 21 27.20 -5.70 -39.30
CA HIS A 21 27.12 -6.94 -40.05
C HIS A 21 25.81 -7.62 -39.68
N SER A 22 24.90 -7.68 -40.65
CA SER A 22 23.65 -8.47 -40.58
C SER A 22 23.90 -9.79 -41.27
N TRP A 23 23.77 -10.89 -40.54
CA TRP A 23 23.92 -12.24 -41.09
C TRP A 23 22.67 -13.02 -40.71
N THR A 24 22.14 -13.79 -41.66
CA THR A 24 20.98 -14.65 -41.44
C THR A 24 21.48 -16.03 -41.05
N VAL A 25 21.18 -16.50 -39.84
CA VAL A 25 21.41 -17.88 -39.42
C VAL A 25 20.08 -18.43 -38.93
N GLY A 26 19.37 -19.15 -39.81
CA GLY A 26 18.05 -19.71 -39.52
C GLY A 26 16.91 -18.67 -39.48
N GLU A 27 15.76 -19.05 -38.89
CA GLU A 27 14.50 -18.27 -38.81
C GLU A 27 14.58 -16.98 -37.94
N VAL A 28 15.75 -16.63 -37.42
CA VAL A 28 15.92 -15.46 -36.54
C VAL A 28 16.86 -14.45 -37.19
N GLN A 29 16.37 -13.23 -37.41
CA GLN A 29 17.20 -12.09 -37.78
C GLN A 29 17.97 -11.62 -36.54
N VAL A 30 19.26 -11.90 -36.51
CA VAL A 30 20.16 -11.47 -35.43
C VAL A 30 20.90 -10.21 -35.88
N ARG A 31 20.77 -9.13 -35.11
CA ARG A 31 21.54 -7.89 -35.29
C ARG A 31 22.49 -7.74 -34.11
N SER A 32 23.79 -7.68 -34.40
CA SER A 32 24.77 -7.31 -33.38
C SER A 32 24.59 -5.83 -33.03
N VAL A 33 24.35 -5.54 -31.76
CA VAL A 33 24.17 -4.19 -31.20
C VAL A 33 25.11 -4.03 -30.02
N ILE A 34 25.62 -2.81 -29.83
CA ILE A 34 26.50 -2.47 -28.71
C ILE A 34 25.69 -2.62 -27.41
N THR A 35 26.21 -3.41 -26.47
CA THR A 35 25.61 -3.56 -25.13
C THR A 35 25.67 -2.24 -24.38
N SER A 36 24.55 -1.87 -23.74
CA SER A 36 24.49 -0.64 -22.94
C SER A 36 25.28 -0.81 -21.63
N PRO A 37 25.77 0.28 -21.03
CA PRO A 37 26.47 0.22 -19.74
C PRO A 37 25.63 -0.42 -18.62
N GLU A 38 24.30 -0.28 -18.67
CA GLU A 38 23.37 -0.90 -17.73
C GLU A 38 23.27 -2.42 -17.94
N ALA A 39 23.26 -2.88 -19.20
CA ALA A 39 23.28 -4.30 -19.53
C ALA A 39 24.58 -4.97 -19.06
N ASP A 40 25.71 -4.28 -19.19
CA ASP A 40 27.01 -4.74 -18.69
C ASP A 40 27.08 -4.77 -17.16
N ARG A 41 26.38 -3.86 -16.46
CA ARG A 41 26.27 -3.87 -14.99
C ARG A 41 25.41 -5.03 -14.50
N LEU A 42 24.28 -5.28 -15.16
CA LEU A 42 23.39 -6.41 -14.83
C LEU A 42 24.07 -7.76 -15.08
N ALA A 43 24.83 -7.88 -16.17
CA ALA A 43 25.59 -9.10 -16.47
C ALA A 43 26.66 -9.44 -15.41
N LYS A 44 27.05 -8.46 -14.59
CA LYS A 44 28.05 -8.59 -13.51
C LYS A 44 27.42 -8.58 -12.12
N HIS A 45 26.09 -8.72 -12.03
CA HIS A 45 25.40 -8.77 -10.75
C HIS A 45 25.89 -9.97 -9.93
N ILE A 46 26.26 -9.73 -8.68
CA ILE A 46 26.66 -10.75 -7.72
C ILE A 46 25.74 -10.60 -6.51
N GLU A 47 25.02 -11.67 -6.18
CA GLU A 47 24.23 -11.76 -4.96
C GLU A 47 25.09 -12.40 -3.86
N TYR A 48 25.04 -11.83 -2.66
CA TYR A 48 25.74 -12.39 -1.51
C TYR A 48 24.90 -13.53 -0.91
N ASN A 49 25.51 -14.69 -0.72
CA ASN A 49 24.84 -15.87 -0.15
C ASN A 49 24.29 -15.58 1.26
N SER A 50 22.97 -15.57 1.39
CA SER A 50 22.19 -15.40 2.63
C SER A 50 22.16 -16.66 3.52
N ASP A 51 22.63 -17.81 3.03
CA ASP A 51 22.15 -19.11 3.53
C ASP A 51 23.10 -19.83 4.51
N ARG A 52 23.95 -19.12 5.25
CA ARG A 52 24.79 -19.80 6.25
C ARG A 52 23.95 -20.26 7.46
N GLY A 53 23.55 -21.53 7.42
CA GLY A 53 23.12 -22.28 8.62
C GLY A 53 21.62 -22.41 8.82
N LEU A 54 20.78 -21.88 7.93
CA LEU A 54 19.31 -21.86 8.11
C LEU A 54 18.71 -23.29 8.19
N LEU A 55 19.22 -24.23 7.38
CA LEU A 55 18.82 -25.64 7.43
C LEU A 55 19.31 -26.40 8.68
N GLN A 56 20.30 -25.88 9.40
CA GLN A 56 20.78 -26.50 10.65
C GLN A 56 19.89 -26.16 11.85
N HIS A 57 19.11 -25.07 11.75
CA HIS A 57 18.21 -24.59 12.80
C HIS A 57 16.76 -25.08 12.60
N LEU A 58 16.43 -25.61 11.43
CA LEU A 58 15.11 -26.17 11.14
C LEU A 58 15.12 -27.70 11.33
N LYS A 59 14.52 -28.19 12.41
CA LYS A 59 14.19 -29.62 12.54
C LYS A 59 13.02 -29.95 11.62
N VAL A 60 13.33 -30.36 10.40
CA VAL A 60 12.33 -30.89 9.46
C VAL A 60 11.90 -32.27 9.94
N SER A 61 10.66 -32.38 10.43
CA SER A 61 10.01 -33.67 10.67
C SER A 61 8.87 -33.81 9.67
N THR A 62 8.83 -34.92 8.93
CA THR A 62 7.73 -35.27 8.03
C THR A 62 6.49 -35.60 8.84
N THR A 63 5.72 -34.57 9.18
CA THR A 63 4.36 -34.76 9.67
C THR A 63 3.43 -35.05 8.49
N GLN A 64 2.26 -35.61 8.81
CA GLN A 64 1.32 -36.26 7.89
C GLN A 64 0.26 -35.36 7.18
N PRO A 65 0.38 -34.02 6.98
CA PRO A 65 -0.67 -33.26 6.27
C PRO A 65 -0.43 -33.20 4.75
N LEU A 66 0.01 -34.30 4.15
CA LEU A 66 0.59 -34.31 2.81
C LEU A 66 -0.32 -34.89 1.72
N THR A 67 -1.50 -35.43 2.03
CA THR A 67 -2.30 -36.13 1.01
C THR A 67 -2.89 -35.19 -0.04
N ASP A 68 -3.38 -34.01 0.36
CA ASP A 68 -3.93 -33.03 -0.58
C ASP A 68 -2.83 -32.24 -1.30
N LEU A 69 -1.72 -31.95 -0.61
CA LEU A 69 -0.53 -31.34 -1.21
C LEU A 69 0.16 -32.28 -2.21
N PHE A 70 0.25 -33.59 -1.90
CA PHE A 70 0.73 -34.59 -2.86
C PHE A 70 -0.23 -34.74 -4.03
N ARG A 71 -1.55 -34.72 -3.82
CA ARG A 71 -2.53 -34.78 -4.91
C ARG A 71 -2.39 -33.57 -5.84
N TRP A 72 -2.20 -32.38 -5.27
CA TRP A 72 -1.94 -31.16 -6.02
C TRP A 72 -0.62 -31.22 -6.79
N LEU A 73 0.49 -31.62 -6.15
CA LEU A 73 1.78 -31.78 -6.82
C LEU A 73 1.74 -32.82 -7.96
N VAL A 74 1.06 -33.94 -7.76
CA VAL A 74 0.86 -34.97 -8.79
C VAL A 74 0.00 -34.43 -9.95
N SER A 75 -0.99 -33.60 -9.67
CA SER A 75 -1.79 -32.93 -10.72
C SER A 75 -0.95 -31.96 -11.55
N CYS A 76 -0.06 -31.17 -10.93
CA CYS A 76 0.82 -30.25 -11.63
C CYS A 76 1.87 -30.97 -12.50
N LEU A 77 2.33 -32.14 -12.06
CA LEU A 77 3.33 -32.94 -12.79
C LEU A 77 2.70 -33.81 -13.90
N GLY A 78 1.41 -34.16 -13.79
CA GLY A 78 0.69 -35.02 -14.75
C GLY A 78 0.10 -34.30 -15.98
N VAL A 79 -0.09 -32.97 -15.93
CA VAL A 79 -0.78 -32.20 -16.98
C VAL A 79 0.04 -32.04 -18.28
N ARG A 80 1.32 -32.45 -18.32
CA ARG A 80 2.14 -32.38 -19.54
C ARG A 80 1.91 -33.49 -20.57
N ARG A 81 0.98 -34.45 -20.38
CA ARG A 81 0.79 -35.58 -21.33
C ARG A 81 -0.61 -35.83 -21.87
N ALA A 82 -1.63 -35.03 -21.55
CA ALA A 82 -3.01 -35.30 -21.98
C ALA A 82 -3.69 -34.14 -22.74
N ALA A 83 -2.94 -33.23 -23.34
CA ALA A 83 -3.49 -32.22 -24.25
C ALA A 83 -3.55 -32.76 -25.69
N GLN A 84 -4.36 -33.79 -25.93
CA GLN A 84 -4.80 -34.20 -27.28
C GLN A 84 -5.91 -35.26 -27.19
N ARG A 85 -7.18 -34.79 -27.07
CA ARG A 85 -8.39 -35.28 -27.80
C ARG A 85 -9.69 -34.87 -27.08
N ALA A 86 -10.62 -34.36 -27.90
CA ALA A 86 -12.08 -34.24 -27.73
C ALA A 86 -12.55 -33.27 -26.62
N SER A 87 -13.27 -32.15 -26.85
CA SER A 87 -14.42 -31.86 -27.74
C SER A 87 -15.50 -32.93 -27.70
N ASP A 88 -16.44 -32.81 -26.76
CA ASP A 88 -17.84 -32.43 -27.04
C ASP A 88 -18.72 -32.62 -25.78
N ASP A 89 -19.84 -31.90 -25.77
CA ASP A 89 -21.07 -32.07 -24.96
C ASP A 89 -21.23 -31.34 -23.60
N LEU A 90 -21.99 -30.24 -23.67
CA LEU A 90 -22.89 -29.63 -22.67
C LEU A 90 -23.97 -30.65 -22.19
N PRO A 91 -24.63 -30.50 -21.01
CA PRO A 91 -25.43 -29.31 -20.68
C PRO A 91 -25.52 -28.85 -19.20
N LEU A 92 -26.11 -27.66 -19.04
CA LEU A 92 -26.55 -26.98 -17.81
C LEU A 92 -27.29 -27.89 -16.81
N GLN A 93 -26.99 -27.72 -15.51
CA GLN A 93 -27.97 -27.82 -14.43
C GLN A 93 -27.75 -26.72 -13.38
N HIS A 94 -28.81 -25.93 -13.17
CA HIS A 94 -29.01 -25.08 -12.02
C HIS A 94 -28.94 -25.88 -10.71
N ALA A 95 -28.25 -25.34 -9.73
CA ALA A 95 -28.61 -25.49 -8.33
C ALA A 95 -28.35 -24.15 -7.65
N GLU A 96 -29.43 -23.39 -7.44
CA GLU A 96 -29.50 -22.43 -6.34
C GLU A 96 -29.07 -23.14 -5.06
N GLN A 97 -28.07 -22.59 -4.37
CA GLN A 97 -27.94 -22.81 -2.94
C GLN A 97 -27.98 -21.46 -2.24
N ALA A 98 -29.18 -21.22 -1.71
CA ALA A 98 -29.54 -20.09 -0.89
C ALA A 98 -28.57 -19.89 0.27
N GLY A 99 -28.30 -18.61 0.49
CA GLY A 99 -27.91 -17.95 1.72
C GLY A 99 -27.63 -18.83 2.93
N THR A 100 -26.36 -18.90 3.30
CA THR A 100 -26.03 -18.80 4.71
C THR A 100 -24.78 -17.93 4.81
N ALA A 101 -25.01 -16.63 4.94
CA ALA A 101 -23.98 -15.69 5.34
C ALA A 101 -23.37 -16.23 6.65
N ALA A 102 -22.10 -16.64 6.58
CA ALA A 102 -21.34 -16.98 7.76
C ALA A 102 -21.20 -15.70 8.60
N LEU A 103 -22.11 -15.54 9.57
CA LEU A 103 -22.03 -14.56 10.64
C LEU A 103 -20.70 -14.78 11.37
N PHE A 104 -19.68 -14.02 10.98
CA PHE A 104 -18.48 -13.82 11.80
C PHE A 104 -18.91 -13.13 13.09
N ARG A 105 -19.24 -13.92 14.11
CA ARG A 105 -19.41 -13.45 15.49
C ARG A 105 -18.04 -13.04 16.01
N CYS A 106 -17.77 -11.73 16.01
CA CYS A 106 -16.75 -11.14 16.86
C CYS A 106 -17.22 -11.32 18.32
N SER A 107 -16.69 -12.32 19.04
CA SER A 107 -16.92 -12.44 20.48
C SER A 107 -15.93 -11.53 21.20
N PHE A 108 -16.37 -10.33 21.54
CA PHE A 108 -15.57 -9.40 22.33
C PHE A 108 -15.72 -9.74 23.83
N GLY A 109 -14.61 -9.75 24.57
CA GLY A 109 -14.56 -10.19 25.97
C GLY A 109 -15.34 -9.28 26.92
N ASN A 110 -15.90 -9.86 27.99
CA ASN A 110 -16.60 -9.18 29.09
C ASN A 110 -17.96 -8.53 28.77
N GLY A 111 -18.68 -9.01 27.75
CA GLY A 111 -20.09 -8.65 27.51
C GLY A 111 -20.33 -7.44 26.60
N PHE A 112 -19.28 -6.76 26.13
CA PHE A 112 -19.37 -5.82 25.03
C PHE A 112 -19.32 -6.58 23.69
N LYS A 113 -19.98 -6.05 22.67
CA LYS A 113 -20.02 -6.63 21.32
C LYS A 113 -18.98 -6.01 20.39
N THR A 114 -18.48 -4.79 20.69
CA THR A 114 -17.54 -4.07 19.84
C THR A 114 -16.53 -3.23 20.63
N VAL A 115 -15.39 -2.91 20.00
CA VAL A 115 -14.42 -1.93 20.52
C VAL A 115 -15.07 -0.55 20.70
N LEU A 116 -16.01 -0.18 19.84
CA LEU A 116 -16.69 1.12 19.92
C LEU A 116 -17.57 1.24 21.16
N GLU A 117 -18.21 0.15 21.60
CA GLU A 117 -18.94 0.11 22.87
C GLU A 117 -17.99 0.28 24.07
N ALA A 118 -16.82 -0.37 24.02
CA ALA A 118 -15.77 -0.21 25.03
C ALA A 118 -15.30 1.25 25.13
N VAL A 119 -14.99 1.86 23.99
CA VAL A 119 -14.60 3.28 23.89
C VAL A 119 -15.72 4.19 24.44
N SER A 120 -16.98 3.91 24.08
CA SER A 120 -18.13 4.69 24.55
C SER A 120 -18.26 4.66 26.08
N LEU A 121 -18.01 3.50 26.70
CA LEU A 121 -17.99 3.39 28.16
C LEU A 121 -16.81 4.18 28.76
N LEU A 122 -15.60 3.96 28.23
CA LEU A 122 -14.38 4.60 28.75
C LEU A 122 -14.39 6.12 28.56
N ALA A 123 -15.14 6.65 27.59
CA ALA A 123 -15.37 8.08 27.41
C ALA A 123 -16.06 8.74 28.62
N THR A 124 -16.69 7.96 29.51
CA THR A 124 -17.30 8.44 30.75
C THR A 124 -16.53 8.00 32.01
N ALA A 125 -15.46 7.23 31.86
CA ALA A 125 -14.71 6.69 32.98
C ALA A 125 -13.86 7.79 33.66
N ALA A 126 -13.87 7.78 34.99
CA ALA A 126 -13.05 8.68 35.81
C ALA A 126 -11.54 8.35 35.75
N SER A 127 -11.18 7.16 35.27
CA SER A 127 -9.80 6.73 35.07
C SER A 127 -9.11 7.40 33.89
N VAL A 128 -9.87 8.03 33.00
CA VAL A 128 -9.35 8.71 31.80
C VAL A 128 -9.23 10.21 32.05
N ASP A 129 -8.06 10.77 31.76
CA ASP A 129 -7.86 12.22 31.75
C ASP A 129 -8.48 12.84 30.49
N HIS A 130 -9.61 13.50 30.65
CA HIS A 130 -10.36 14.13 29.57
C HIS A 130 -9.81 15.50 29.12
N GLN A 131 -8.87 16.08 29.88
CA GLN A 131 -8.24 17.36 29.54
C GLN A 131 -7.01 17.18 28.65
N ARG A 132 -6.41 15.99 28.68
CA ARG A 132 -5.21 15.63 27.92
C ARG A 132 -5.53 15.02 26.56
N PHE A 133 -5.00 15.62 25.50
CA PHE A 133 -5.19 15.17 24.11
C PHE A 133 -3.99 14.43 23.52
N ASP A 134 -2.90 14.30 24.28
CA ASP A 134 -1.71 13.56 23.87
C ASP A 134 -1.96 12.05 23.89
N VAL A 135 -1.28 11.32 23.01
CA VAL A 135 -1.29 9.85 23.00
C VAL A 135 -0.16 9.34 23.88
N THR A 136 -0.50 8.49 24.85
CA THR A 136 0.43 7.85 25.78
C THR A 136 0.62 6.36 25.52
N LEU A 137 -0.14 5.80 24.57
CA LEU A 137 0.03 4.44 24.08
C LEU A 137 1.39 4.28 23.40
N GLU A 138 2.09 3.20 23.73
CA GLU A 138 3.35 2.83 23.08
C GLU A 138 3.10 2.28 21.66
N ALA A 139 4.10 2.36 20.78
CA ALA A 139 4.01 1.85 19.41
C ALA A 139 3.58 0.36 19.38
N GLU A 140 4.20 -0.48 20.20
CA GLU A 140 3.85 -1.91 20.35
C GLU A 140 2.40 -2.10 20.77
N GLN A 141 1.92 -1.29 21.72
CA GLN A 141 0.54 -1.32 22.21
C GLN A 141 -0.47 -1.01 21.11
N ILE A 142 -0.18 0.00 20.28
CA ILE A 142 -1.05 0.39 19.16
C ILE A 142 -1.04 -0.69 18.07
N ASN A 143 0.13 -1.25 17.74
CA ASN A 143 0.27 -2.35 16.77
C ASN A 143 -0.48 -3.61 17.25
N CYS A 144 -0.27 -4.04 18.50
CA CYS A 144 -0.98 -5.18 19.08
C CYS A 144 -2.50 -4.97 19.12
N LEU A 145 -2.94 -3.73 19.37
CA LEU A 145 -4.36 -3.41 19.37
C LEU A 145 -4.95 -3.52 17.96
N ARG A 146 -4.26 -3.01 16.93
CA ARG A 146 -4.67 -3.17 15.53
C ARG A 146 -4.85 -4.65 15.18
N ASP A 147 -3.83 -5.46 15.44
CA ASP A 147 -3.84 -6.88 15.10
C ASP A 147 -4.99 -7.59 15.85
N ALA A 148 -5.19 -7.26 17.13
CA ALA A 148 -6.31 -7.77 17.93
C ALA A 148 -7.69 -7.38 17.38
N MET A 149 -7.84 -6.19 16.80
CA MET A 149 -9.08 -5.77 16.15
C MET A 149 -9.31 -6.51 14.83
N VAL A 150 -8.26 -6.68 14.02
CA VAL A 150 -8.31 -7.40 12.73
C VAL A 150 -8.66 -8.88 12.94
N GLU A 151 -8.02 -9.52 13.91
CA GLU A 151 -8.25 -10.92 14.26
C GLU A 151 -9.53 -11.13 15.09
N GLY A 152 -10.18 -10.06 15.53
CA GLY A 152 -11.45 -10.10 16.27
C GLY A 152 -11.32 -10.56 17.72
N HIS A 153 -10.13 -10.48 18.32
CA HIS A 153 -9.84 -10.88 19.69
C HIS A 153 -9.54 -9.70 20.64
N ALA A 154 -9.81 -8.46 20.21
CA ALA A 154 -9.70 -7.27 21.07
C ALA A 154 -10.52 -7.44 22.36
N ASN A 155 -9.94 -7.04 23.50
CA ASN A 155 -10.52 -7.24 24.82
C ASN A 155 -10.72 -5.90 25.55
N PHE A 156 -11.93 -5.66 26.08
CA PHE A 156 -12.26 -4.51 26.92
C PHE A 156 -11.20 -4.26 28.01
N LYS A 157 -10.83 -5.29 28.77
CA LYS A 157 -9.95 -5.14 29.93
C LYS A 157 -8.55 -4.69 29.52
N ALA A 158 -8.07 -5.17 28.37
CA ALA A 158 -6.80 -4.72 27.82
C ALA A 158 -6.87 -3.24 27.43
N ILE A 159 -7.92 -2.84 26.69
CA ILE A 159 -8.14 -1.44 26.29
C ILE A 159 -8.26 -0.52 27.52
N GLU A 160 -9.04 -0.93 28.52
CA GLU A 160 -9.22 -0.18 29.78
C GLU A 160 -7.90 0.05 30.53
N MET A 161 -7.00 -0.94 30.55
CA MET A 161 -5.70 -0.80 31.22
C MET A 161 -4.71 0.08 30.44
N MET A 162 -4.87 0.17 29.12
CA MET A 162 -3.96 0.90 28.24
C MET A 162 -4.33 2.39 28.13
N VAL A 163 -5.63 2.70 28.00
CA VAL A 163 -6.12 4.06 27.75
C VAL A 163 -6.03 4.91 29.01
N LYS A 164 -5.27 6.02 28.93
CA LYS A 164 -5.09 6.97 30.04
C LYS A 164 -5.62 8.36 29.72
N THR A 165 -5.59 8.77 28.46
CA THR A 165 -5.97 10.12 28.03
C THR A 165 -7.13 10.12 27.04
N ARG A 166 -7.73 11.29 26.82
CA ARG A 166 -8.67 11.50 25.70
C ARG A 166 -8.01 11.27 24.34
N GLY A 167 -6.71 11.58 24.21
CA GLY A 167 -5.93 11.27 23.01
C GLY A 167 -5.90 9.77 22.71
N ASP A 168 -5.63 8.95 23.73
CA ASP A 168 -5.65 7.48 23.61
C ASP A 168 -7.04 6.98 23.17
N LEU A 169 -8.11 7.46 23.81
CA LEU A 169 -9.48 7.10 23.44
C LEU A 169 -9.79 7.45 21.98
N GLN A 170 -9.37 8.63 21.52
CA GLN A 170 -9.60 9.04 20.14
C GLN A 170 -8.79 8.20 19.16
N CYS A 171 -7.55 7.84 19.49
CA CYS A 171 -6.73 6.91 18.70
C CYS A 171 -7.43 5.56 18.55
N VAL A 172 -7.82 4.94 19.68
CA VAL A 172 -8.52 3.63 19.70
C VAL A 172 -9.85 3.69 18.92
N ARG A 173 -10.65 4.75 19.12
CA ARG A 173 -11.92 4.95 18.41
C ARG A 173 -11.70 5.01 16.90
N SER A 174 -10.76 5.83 16.47
CA SER A 174 -10.51 6.10 15.05
C SER A 174 -9.92 4.88 14.36
N LEU A 175 -9.04 4.15 15.05
CA LEU A 175 -8.50 2.88 14.60
C LEU A 175 -9.62 1.84 14.44
N ALA A 176 -10.50 1.70 15.45
CA ALA A 176 -11.64 0.81 15.38
C ALA A 176 -12.60 1.16 14.23
N LEU A 177 -12.93 2.44 14.04
CA LEU A 177 -13.79 2.87 12.93
C LEU A 177 -13.17 2.58 11.55
N SER A 178 -11.85 2.74 11.44
CA SER A 178 -11.12 2.49 10.19
C SER A 178 -11.08 0.99 9.86
N LEU A 179 -10.90 0.13 10.87
CA LEU A 179 -10.78 -1.32 10.71
C LEU A 179 -12.14 -2.05 10.66
N MET A 180 -13.16 -1.56 11.37
CA MET A 180 -14.47 -2.25 11.51
C MET A 180 -15.48 -1.95 10.39
N ARG A 181 -15.17 -1.06 9.43
CA ARG A 181 -16.05 -0.72 8.30
C ARG A 181 -16.29 -1.95 7.39
N LYS A 182 -17.26 -2.81 7.75
CA LYS A 182 -17.73 -3.92 6.92
C LYS A 182 -18.70 -3.45 5.82
N ALA A 183 -18.30 -3.75 4.59
CA ALA A 183 -19.04 -4.15 3.38
C ALA A 183 -20.26 -3.38 2.82
N GLU A 184 -21.16 -2.75 3.58
CA GLU A 184 -22.42 -2.25 2.98
C GLU A 184 -22.68 -0.74 3.08
N ASP A 185 -22.22 -0.02 4.10
CA ASP A 185 -22.68 1.38 4.29
C ASP A 185 -21.66 2.51 4.06
N CYS A 186 -20.37 2.23 3.89
CA CYS A 186 -19.36 3.22 3.45
C CYS A 186 -17.99 2.54 3.30
N GLN A 187 -17.70 1.94 2.14
CA GLN A 187 -16.31 1.59 1.82
C GLN A 187 -15.48 2.87 1.68
N PRO A 188 -14.20 2.88 2.12
CA PRO A 188 -13.30 3.99 1.81
C PRO A 188 -13.30 4.22 0.29
N SER A 189 -13.55 5.46 -0.12
CA SER A 189 -13.65 5.83 -1.53
C SER A 189 -13.02 7.19 -1.75
N ILE A 190 -12.62 7.45 -2.99
CA ILE A 190 -12.11 8.77 -3.37
C ILE A 190 -13.18 9.85 -3.18
N GLU A 191 -14.45 9.56 -3.47
CA GLU A 191 -15.56 10.48 -3.26
C GLU A 191 -15.71 10.89 -1.79
N ALA A 192 -15.63 9.92 -0.88
CA ALA A 192 -15.67 10.19 0.56
C ALA A 192 -14.45 10.98 1.03
N ALA A 193 -13.26 10.70 0.47
CA ALA A 193 -12.05 11.47 0.76
C ALA A 193 -12.16 12.93 0.27
N LEU A 194 -12.65 13.16 -0.94
CA LEU A 194 -12.85 14.50 -1.49
C LEU A 194 -13.90 15.27 -0.67
N ALA A 195 -15.04 14.65 -0.37
CA ALA A 195 -16.06 15.24 0.48
C ALA A 195 -15.52 15.59 1.88
N ASN A 196 -14.68 14.73 2.47
CA ASN A 196 -14.00 14.98 3.74
C ASN A 196 -13.05 16.18 3.67
N VAL A 197 -12.28 16.31 2.59
CA VAL A 197 -11.39 17.46 2.36
C VAL A 197 -12.17 18.75 2.24
N ALA A 198 -13.37 18.73 1.64
CA ALA A 198 -14.24 19.90 1.56
C ALA A 198 -14.91 20.29 2.91
N THR A 199 -14.68 19.56 4.00
CA THR A 199 -15.22 19.95 5.32
C THR A 199 -14.35 21.03 6.00
N ASP A 200 -14.86 21.63 7.08
CA ASP A 200 -14.10 22.62 7.85
C ASP A 200 -12.99 21.98 8.70
N ARG A 201 -13.09 20.67 8.94
CA ARG A 201 -12.14 19.89 9.74
C ARG A 201 -11.91 18.53 9.08
N PRO A 202 -11.10 18.48 8.02
CA PRO A 202 -10.83 17.22 7.32
C PRO A 202 -10.18 16.19 8.24
N ASP A 203 -10.63 14.95 8.15
CA ASP A 203 -10.05 13.81 8.86
C ASP A 203 -8.92 13.17 8.01
N PRO A 204 -7.68 13.10 8.51
CA PRO A 204 -6.57 12.50 7.79
C PRO A 204 -6.79 11.00 7.53
N SER A 205 -7.49 10.28 8.41
CA SER A 205 -7.80 8.87 8.20
C SER A 205 -8.72 8.67 7.00
N VAL A 206 -9.78 9.47 6.87
CA VAL A 206 -10.71 9.35 5.73
C VAL A 206 -10.00 9.69 4.42
N PHE A 207 -9.17 10.75 4.43
CA PHE A 207 -8.42 11.17 3.26
C PHE A 207 -7.40 10.10 2.80
N LEU A 208 -6.52 9.65 3.69
CA LEU A 208 -5.48 8.68 3.35
C LEU A 208 -6.06 7.32 2.96
N ASN A 209 -7.07 6.82 3.68
CA ASN A 209 -7.75 5.59 3.31
C ASN A 209 -8.42 5.69 1.94
N GLY A 210 -9.09 6.82 1.63
CA GLY A 210 -9.71 6.99 0.32
C GLY A 210 -8.71 7.04 -0.83
N LEU A 211 -7.55 7.68 -0.65
CA LEU A 211 -6.46 7.65 -1.64
C LEU A 211 -5.92 6.23 -1.85
N MET A 212 -5.64 5.52 -0.76
CA MET A 212 -5.09 4.15 -0.82
C MET A 212 -6.07 3.17 -1.47
N THR A 213 -7.34 3.22 -1.11
CA THR A 213 -8.37 2.37 -1.73
C THR A 213 -8.61 2.73 -3.20
N PHE A 214 -8.58 4.02 -3.54
CA PHE A 214 -8.66 4.44 -4.94
C PHE A 214 -7.49 3.88 -5.76
N LEU A 215 -6.25 4.02 -5.28
CA LEU A 215 -5.07 3.48 -5.95
C LEU A 215 -5.18 1.97 -6.15
N GLN A 216 -5.52 1.22 -5.10
CA GLN A 216 -5.70 -0.22 -5.18
C GLN A 216 -6.78 -0.61 -6.21
N GLY A 217 -7.89 0.13 -6.25
CA GLY A 217 -8.95 -0.06 -7.23
C GLY A 217 -8.50 0.21 -8.67
N GLN A 218 -7.74 1.29 -8.90
CA GLN A 218 -7.22 1.60 -10.24
C GLN A 218 -6.08 0.67 -10.66
N GLU A 219 -5.27 0.15 -9.73
CA GLU A 219 -4.27 -0.89 -10.00
C GLU A 219 -4.91 -2.16 -10.53
N ALA A 220 -6.00 -2.62 -9.91
CA ALA A 220 -6.76 -3.78 -10.37
C ALA A 220 -7.35 -3.53 -11.78
N ARG A 221 -7.97 -2.38 -12.00
CA ARG A 221 -8.52 -1.99 -13.32
C ARG A 221 -7.45 -1.86 -14.40
N TRP A 222 -6.28 -1.32 -14.06
CA TRP A 222 -5.13 -1.24 -14.96
C TRP A 222 -4.63 -2.62 -15.35
N PHE A 223 -4.50 -3.52 -14.37
CA PHE A 223 -4.11 -4.90 -14.60
C PHE A 223 -5.08 -5.61 -15.54
N GLU A 224 -6.39 -5.47 -15.33
CA GLU A 224 -7.42 -6.00 -16.22
C GLU A 224 -7.31 -5.41 -17.64
N LYS A 225 -7.19 -4.09 -17.77
CA LYS A 225 -7.05 -3.38 -19.06
C LYS A 225 -5.81 -3.84 -19.84
N THR A 226 -4.73 -4.20 -19.15
CA THR A 226 -3.44 -4.56 -19.75
C THR A 226 -3.15 -6.06 -19.80
N MET A 227 -4.11 -6.92 -19.43
CA MET A 227 -3.99 -8.39 -19.43
C MET A 227 -3.35 -8.95 -20.72
N ASN A 228 -3.76 -8.42 -21.88
CA ASN A 228 -3.31 -8.88 -23.19
C ASN A 228 -2.13 -8.08 -23.78
N ASN A 229 -1.58 -7.11 -23.04
CA ASN A 229 -0.49 -6.26 -23.48
C ASN A 229 0.60 -6.13 -22.40
N PRO A 230 1.54 -7.09 -22.32
CA PRO A 230 2.55 -7.12 -21.26
C PRO A 230 3.53 -5.94 -21.32
N LYS A 231 3.74 -5.32 -22.50
CA LYS A 231 4.58 -4.13 -22.63
C LYS A 231 3.93 -2.91 -21.98
N LEU A 232 2.63 -2.72 -22.23
CA LEU A 232 1.88 -1.62 -21.62
C LEU A 232 1.72 -1.84 -20.11
N ARG A 233 1.61 -3.10 -19.67
CA ARG A 233 1.44 -3.43 -18.24
C ARG A 233 2.57 -2.91 -17.34
N ILE A 234 3.81 -2.89 -17.84
CA ILE A 234 5.00 -2.42 -17.08
C ILE A 234 5.31 -0.93 -17.31
N ASP A 235 4.49 -0.24 -18.09
CA ASP A 235 4.66 1.18 -18.37
C ASP A 235 4.10 2.01 -17.20
N ALA A 236 5.00 2.44 -16.32
CA ALA A 236 4.66 3.24 -15.15
C ALA A 236 4.05 4.60 -15.52
N GLN A 237 4.49 5.22 -16.64
CA GLN A 237 3.93 6.50 -17.08
C GLN A 237 2.49 6.30 -17.56
N ALA A 238 2.25 5.31 -18.41
CA ALA A 238 0.91 5.03 -18.91
C ALA A 238 -0.06 4.64 -17.79
N GLN A 239 0.43 3.95 -16.75
CA GLN A 239 -0.36 3.66 -15.55
C GLN A 239 -0.69 4.93 -14.76
N ASN A 240 0.27 5.83 -14.57
CA ASN A 240 0.04 7.10 -13.87
C ASN A 240 -0.92 8.01 -14.64
N ASP A 241 -0.79 8.07 -15.96
CA ASP A 241 -1.71 8.81 -16.83
C ASP A 241 -3.13 8.24 -16.72
N PHE A 242 -3.28 6.91 -16.75
CA PHE A 242 -4.58 6.25 -16.54
C PHE A 242 -5.20 6.57 -15.18
N ILE A 243 -4.41 6.55 -14.10
CA ILE A 243 -4.91 6.86 -12.76
C ILE A 243 -5.29 8.34 -12.66
N SER A 244 -4.49 9.23 -13.25
CA SER A 244 -4.76 10.67 -13.26
C SER A 244 -6.01 11.01 -14.06
N GLU A 245 -6.24 10.34 -15.20
CA GLU A 245 -7.49 10.44 -15.98
C GLU A 245 -8.71 10.01 -15.13
N LYS A 246 -8.59 8.91 -14.38
CA LYS A 246 -9.66 8.44 -13.49
C LYS A 246 -9.88 9.37 -12.31
N LEU A 247 -8.84 10.05 -11.82
CA LEU A 247 -8.99 11.06 -10.79
C LEU A 247 -9.68 12.32 -11.35
N GLN A 248 -9.32 12.75 -12.56
CA GLN A 248 -9.94 13.88 -13.24
C GLN A 248 -11.45 13.69 -13.40
N GLU A 249 -11.93 12.48 -13.72
CA GLU A 249 -13.37 12.18 -13.79
C GLU A 249 -14.12 12.57 -12.49
N HIS A 250 -13.52 12.37 -11.32
CA HIS A 250 -14.12 12.80 -10.04
C HIS A 250 -14.06 14.32 -9.88
N ILE A 251 -12.97 14.96 -10.28
CA ILE A 251 -12.78 16.42 -10.20
C ILE A 251 -13.75 17.15 -11.14
N ASP A 252 -14.04 16.59 -12.31
CA ASP A 252 -14.99 17.16 -13.26
C ASP A 252 -16.41 17.27 -12.70
N THR A 253 -16.79 16.34 -11.81
CA THR A 253 -18.12 16.36 -11.17
C THR A 253 -18.31 17.43 -10.09
N LEU A 254 -17.21 17.99 -9.56
CA LEU A 254 -17.26 19.00 -8.51
C LEU A 254 -17.76 20.34 -9.05
N ASP A 255 -18.51 21.07 -8.23
CA ASP A 255 -18.80 22.48 -8.52
C ASP A 255 -17.58 23.37 -8.19
N ALA A 256 -17.64 24.64 -8.61
CA ALA A 256 -16.53 25.57 -8.41
C ALA A 256 -16.27 25.91 -6.93
N GLN A 257 -17.31 25.93 -6.10
CA GLN A 257 -17.18 26.25 -4.67
C GLN A 257 -16.57 25.09 -3.89
N GLU A 258 -17.01 23.86 -4.18
CA GLU A 258 -16.44 22.64 -3.63
C GLU A 258 -14.97 22.49 -4.04
N ALA A 259 -14.66 22.68 -5.32
CA ALA A 259 -13.29 22.61 -5.83
C ALA A 259 -12.39 23.66 -5.17
N ASP A 260 -12.87 24.90 -5.01
CA ASP A 260 -12.09 25.96 -4.35
C ASP A 260 -11.81 25.62 -2.88
N LYS A 261 -12.84 25.18 -2.15
CA LYS A 261 -12.69 24.78 -0.75
C LYS A 261 -11.74 23.60 -0.57
N MET A 262 -11.79 22.61 -1.46
CA MET A 262 -10.84 21.50 -1.43
C MET A 262 -9.42 21.96 -1.71
N LEU A 263 -9.23 22.84 -2.70
CA LEU A 263 -7.92 23.39 -3.03
C LEU A 263 -7.33 24.18 -1.86
N GLU A 264 -8.13 25.02 -1.18
CA GLU A 264 -7.71 25.76 0.02
C GLU A 264 -7.24 24.82 1.14
N GLN A 265 -7.95 23.70 1.36
CA GLN A 265 -7.61 22.74 2.40
C GLN A 265 -6.32 21.97 2.08
N LEU A 266 -6.13 21.57 0.81
CA LEU A 266 -4.94 20.84 0.36
C LEU A 266 -3.70 21.73 0.28
N GLU A 267 -3.83 22.99 -0.12
CA GLU A 267 -2.71 23.95 -0.07
C GLU A 267 -2.44 24.48 1.34
N GLY A 268 -3.43 24.35 2.23
CA GLY A 268 -3.43 24.87 3.59
C GLY A 268 -2.64 24.02 4.58
N ILE A 269 -3.01 24.14 5.86
CA ILE A 269 -2.36 23.42 6.95
C ILE A 269 -2.64 21.93 6.84
N PHE A 270 -3.86 21.55 6.47
CA PHE A 270 -4.26 20.15 6.36
C PHE A 270 -3.42 19.40 5.30
N GLY A 271 -3.38 19.86 4.05
CA GLY A 271 -2.66 19.11 3.00
C GLY A 271 -1.15 19.08 3.21
N LYS A 272 -0.54 20.16 3.73
CA LYS A 272 0.86 20.13 4.17
C LYS A 272 1.09 19.08 5.23
N ARG A 273 0.19 19.01 6.21
CA ARG A 273 0.28 18.02 7.28
C ARG A 273 0.09 16.60 6.76
N ALA A 274 -0.88 16.37 5.86
CA ALA A 274 -1.11 15.08 5.22
C ALA A 274 0.11 14.61 4.41
N SER A 275 0.74 15.51 3.65
CA SER A 275 2.01 15.24 2.95
C SER A 275 3.13 14.88 3.93
N GLY A 276 3.29 15.62 5.04
CA GLY A 276 4.27 15.26 6.08
C GLY A 276 4.01 13.89 6.71
N VAL A 277 2.74 13.51 6.92
CA VAL A 277 2.35 12.19 7.43
C VAL A 277 2.65 11.07 6.44
N MET A 278 2.37 11.26 5.14
CA MET A 278 2.73 10.29 4.09
C MET A 278 4.24 10.16 3.93
N GLY A 279 4.98 11.27 3.97
CA GLY A 279 6.46 11.26 3.94
C GLY A 279 7.06 10.48 5.11
N PHE A 280 6.55 10.71 6.33
CA PHE A 280 6.96 9.94 7.50
C PHE A 280 6.60 8.46 7.40
N ALA A 281 5.42 8.13 6.85
CA ALA A 281 5.05 6.74 6.60
C ALA A 281 5.99 6.06 5.58
N ASN A 282 6.38 6.76 4.52
CA ASN A 282 7.36 6.27 3.54
C ASN A 282 8.72 6.00 4.19
N GLU A 283 9.18 6.88 5.08
CA GLU A 283 10.41 6.66 5.86
C GLU A 283 10.31 5.41 6.73
N LEU A 284 9.23 5.25 7.49
CA LEU A 284 9.01 4.07 8.34
C LEU A 284 8.96 2.77 7.52
N LEU A 285 8.24 2.77 6.40
CA LEU A 285 8.11 1.60 5.53
C LEU A 285 9.45 1.26 4.84
N GLY A 286 10.22 2.26 4.43
CA GLY A 286 11.55 2.06 3.83
C GLY A 286 12.58 1.51 4.81
N LEU A 287 12.41 1.76 6.12
CA LEU A 287 13.26 1.18 7.17
C LEU A 287 12.86 -0.25 7.56
N ALA A 288 11.58 -0.62 7.35
CA ALA A 288 11.07 -1.91 7.79
C ALA A 288 11.50 -3.09 6.89
N ASP A 289 11.81 -2.86 5.61
CA ASP A 289 12.20 -3.91 4.61
C ASP A 289 11.18 -5.08 4.50
N GLU A 290 9.94 -4.90 4.98
CA GLU A 290 8.93 -5.97 5.05
C GLU A 290 7.80 -5.86 4.01
N ASP A 291 7.47 -4.66 3.51
CA ASP A 291 6.30 -4.47 2.63
C ASP A 291 6.56 -3.45 1.49
N ASP A 292 7.28 -3.92 0.46
CA ASP A 292 7.56 -3.18 -0.77
C ASP A 292 6.29 -2.69 -1.48
N GLN A 293 5.18 -3.43 -1.35
CA GLN A 293 3.93 -3.06 -2.01
C GLN A 293 3.27 -1.89 -1.29
N LEU A 294 3.21 -1.91 0.04
CA LEU A 294 2.67 -0.81 0.82
C LEU A 294 3.53 0.46 0.67
N LEU A 295 4.86 0.32 0.69
CA LEU A 295 5.79 1.44 0.42
C LEU A 295 5.53 2.06 -0.96
N SER A 296 5.46 1.22 -1.99
CA SER A 296 5.18 1.67 -3.36
C SER A 296 3.83 2.39 -3.46
N ARG A 297 2.78 1.85 -2.85
CA ARG A 297 1.45 2.48 -2.85
C ARG A 297 1.44 3.79 -2.07
N MET A 298 2.11 3.87 -0.92
CA MET A 298 2.18 5.10 -0.11
C MET A 298 2.94 6.21 -0.86
N THR A 299 4.04 5.88 -1.53
CA THR A 299 4.78 6.81 -2.40
C THR A 299 3.90 7.33 -3.55
N ARG A 300 3.06 6.46 -4.11
CA ARG A 300 2.11 6.84 -5.17
C ARG A 300 0.92 7.63 -4.63
N ALA A 301 0.48 7.39 -3.39
CA ALA A 301 -0.56 8.17 -2.74
C ALA A 301 -0.10 9.61 -2.47
N GLU A 302 1.16 9.80 -2.09
CA GLU A 302 1.78 11.12 -1.99
C GLU A 302 1.76 11.84 -3.35
N SER A 303 2.22 11.16 -4.40
CA SER A 303 2.18 11.69 -5.78
C SER A 303 0.75 12.00 -6.26
N LEU A 304 -0.24 11.20 -5.85
CA LEU A 304 -1.64 11.39 -6.22
C LEU A 304 -2.26 12.59 -5.50
N SER A 305 -1.91 12.81 -4.22
CA SER A 305 -2.32 14.01 -3.48
C SER A 305 -1.78 15.28 -4.14
N ASP A 306 -0.57 15.20 -4.69
CA ASP A 306 0.04 16.26 -5.47
C ASP A 306 -0.70 16.50 -6.79
N SER A 307 -1.00 15.43 -7.55
CA SER A 307 -1.83 15.52 -8.76
C SER A 307 -3.21 16.12 -8.45
N LEU A 308 -3.82 15.79 -7.31
CA LEU A 308 -5.11 16.33 -6.91
C LEU A 308 -5.10 17.86 -6.83
N VAL A 309 -4.03 18.45 -6.26
CA VAL A 309 -3.85 19.91 -6.22
C VAL A 309 -3.74 20.50 -7.63
N ASP A 310 -2.97 19.85 -8.50
CA ASP A 310 -2.74 20.33 -9.86
C ASP A 310 -4.03 20.25 -10.72
N LEU A 311 -4.80 19.17 -10.62
CA LEU A 311 -6.10 19.02 -11.31
C LEU A 311 -7.14 20.03 -10.79
N LEU A 312 -7.17 20.30 -9.48
CA LEU A 312 -8.06 21.32 -8.90
C LEU A 312 -7.69 22.74 -9.35
N ARG A 313 -6.40 23.07 -9.43
CA ARG A 313 -5.95 24.35 -9.99
C ARG A 313 -6.33 24.49 -11.45
N ALA A 314 -6.14 23.44 -12.25
CA ALA A 314 -6.52 23.43 -13.66
C ALA A 314 -8.03 23.64 -13.82
N LYS A 315 -8.87 22.99 -13.01
CA LYS A 315 -10.33 23.18 -13.02
C LYS A 315 -10.74 24.62 -12.68
N LEU A 316 -9.99 25.27 -11.79
CA LEU A 316 -10.27 26.63 -11.31
C LEU A 316 -9.54 27.72 -12.12
N ASP A 317 -8.88 27.37 -13.23
CA ASP A 317 -8.04 28.27 -14.03
C ASP A 317 -6.99 29.05 -13.19
N ARG A 318 -6.42 28.40 -12.16
CA ARG A 318 -5.41 28.98 -11.27
C ARG A 318 -4.00 28.65 -11.75
N PRO A 319 -3.04 29.60 -11.62
CA PRO A 319 -1.67 29.35 -12.00
C PRO A 319 -1.03 28.29 -11.09
N GLU A 320 -0.10 27.52 -11.64
CA GLU A 320 0.76 26.66 -10.85
C GLU A 320 1.51 27.51 -9.82
N LYS A 321 1.46 27.06 -8.56
CA LYS A 321 2.18 27.68 -7.46
C LYS A 321 3.21 26.69 -6.95
N GLY A 322 4.44 27.18 -6.76
CA GLY A 322 5.52 26.40 -6.16
C GLY A 322 5.07 25.80 -4.84
N ARG A 323 5.26 24.48 -4.67
CA ARG A 323 4.87 23.76 -3.47
C ARG A 323 5.68 24.26 -2.28
N ALA A 324 4.99 24.73 -1.24
CA ALA A 324 5.65 25.03 0.02
C ALA A 324 6.09 23.71 0.67
N GLY A 325 7.26 23.69 1.29
CA GLY A 325 7.76 22.49 1.96
C GLY A 325 6.78 21.97 3.02
N SER A 326 6.60 20.65 3.05
CA SER A 326 5.82 19.96 4.08
C SER A 326 6.60 19.92 5.39
N PRO A 327 5.92 19.98 6.56
CA PRO A 327 6.58 19.82 7.85
C PRO A 327 7.24 18.44 7.93
N THR A 328 8.53 18.42 8.29
CA THR A 328 9.25 17.18 8.57
C THR A 328 8.79 16.61 9.91
N ILE A 329 8.09 15.49 9.88
CA ILE A 329 7.70 14.72 11.06
C ILE A 329 8.84 13.74 11.37
N LYS A 330 9.40 13.80 12.58
CA LYS A 330 10.59 13.01 12.93
C LYS A 330 10.31 11.81 13.84
N SER A 331 9.16 11.81 14.49
CA SER A 331 8.79 10.81 15.48
C SER A 331 7.29 10.61 15.49
N PHE A 332 6.84 9.39 15.80
CA PHE A 332 5.41 9.08 15.93
C PHE A 332 4.73 9.89 17.05
N ASN A 333 5.49 10.36 18.06
CA ASN A 333 4.96 11.23 19.12
C ASN A 333 4.54 12.62 18.62
N GLU A 334 5.01 13.03 17.43
CA GLU A 334 4.60 14.27 16.80
C GLU A 334 3.26 14.12 16.06
N LEU A 335 2.78 12.89 15.85
CA LEU A 335 1.51 12.61 15.20
C LEU A 335 0.35 12.77 16.18
N ASN A 336 -0.74 13.35 15.70
CA ASN A 336 -1.97 13.43 16.49
C ASN A 336 -2.70 12.06 16.51
N PRO A 337 -3.68 11.86 17.41
CA PRO A 337 -4.39 10.58 17.51
C PRO A 337 -5.04 10.07 16.21
N LEU A 338 -5.51 10.98 15.34
CA LEU A 338 -6.16 10.63 14.08
C LEU A 338 -5.12 10.20 13.02
N GLU A 339 -4.00 10.91 12.96
CA GLU A 339 -2.89 10.60 12.06
C GLU A 339 -2.27 9.24 12.41
N LEU A 340 -2.07 8.97 13.71
CA LEU A 340 -1.60 7.68 14.20
C LEU A 340 -2.56 6.55 13.80
N ALA A 341 -3.85 6.72 14.09
CA ALA A 341 -4.86 5.75 13.73
C ALA A 341 -4.92 5.51 12.22
N ALA A 342 -4.78 6.57 11.41
CA ALA A 342 -4.75 6.47 9.95
C ALA A 342 -3.61 5.57 9.48
N LEU A 343 -2.37 5.86 9.89
CA LEU A 343 -1.19 5.09 9.47
C LEU A 343 -1.29 3.62 9.88
N VAL A 344 -1.68 3.36 11.13
CA VAL A 344 -1.79 1.99 11.66
C VAL A 344 -2.94 1.24 10.97
N SER A 345 -4.04 1.92 10.65
CA SER A 345 -5.15 1.30 9.89
C SER A 345 -4.74 0.86 8.49
N LEU A 346 -3.82 1.62 7.86
CA LEU A 346 -3.22 1.28 6.56
C LEU A 346 -2.17 0.18 6.64
N GLY A 347 -1.77 -0.22 7.85
CA GLY A 347 -0.80 -1.27 8.11
C GLY A 347 0.64 -0.80 8.27
N VAL A 348 0.87 0.50 8.43
CA VAL A 348 2.18 1.02 8.82
C VAL A 348 2.44 0.60 10.27
N LYS A 349 3.49 -0.19 10.48
CA LYS A 349 3.94 -0.56 11.83
C LYS A 349 4.70 0.61 12.45
N LEU A 350 4.29 1.04 13.63
CA LEU A 350 5.02 2.04 14.41
C LEU A 350 6.25 1.39 15.05
N GLN A 351 7.38 2.09 15.08
CA GLN A 351 8.66 1.65 15.66
C GLN A 351 9.08 2.51 16.85
#